data_AF-A0A9D1T722-F1
#
_entry.id   AF-A0A9D1T722-F1
#
_cell.length_a   1.000
_cell.length_b   1.000
_cell.length_c   1.000
_cell.angle_alpha   90.00
_cell.angle_beta   90.00
_cell.angle_gamma   90.00
#
_symmetry.space_group_name_H-M   'P 1'
#
loop_
_entity.id
_entity.type
_entity.pdbx_description
1 polymer ?
#
loop_
_entity_poly.entity_id
_entity_poly.type
_entity_poly.pdbx_seq_one_letter_code
_entity_poly.pdbx_strand_id
1 'polypeptide(L)'
;MIWRNCWRNDVDYPLWLTEVRSFPHLEYFRTDLGIVFGFLANDSDPGKLRAFLSIHKKEFQSLREDAYDMITVMSQDWKLAELKQDYQNEKGEVNMCKAIDGLLKEEFQTGFQSGEENGIRLTKKVFLLWNSGTPKAEIAKECDISPEKVNRILEWDE
;
A
#
# COMPACT_ATOMS: atom_id res chain seq x y z
N MET A 1 -43.99 15.41 -24.75
CA MET A 1 -43.13 16.61 -24.61
C MET A 1 -41.82 16.31 -25.30
N ILE A 2 -41.56 17.01 -26.40
CA ILE A 2 -40.42 16.77 -27.30
C ILE A 2 -39.29 17.66 -26.80
N TRP A 3 -38.21 17.08 -26.25
CA TRP A 3 -36.97 17.80 -26.03
C TRP A 3 -36.29 18.01 -27.39
N ARG A 4 -36.62 19.13 -28.04
CA ARG A 4 -35.93 19.62 -29.24
C ARG A 4 -34.85 20.62 -28.81
N ASN A 5 -33.63 20.32 -29.24
CA ASN A 5 -32.55 21.25 -29.57
C ASN A 5 -31.81 21.94 -28.41
N CYS A 6 -30.73 21.31 -27.94
CA CYS A 6 -29.62 21.99 -27.27
C CYS A 6 -28.22 21.52 -27.74
N TRP A 7 -28.10 21.00 -28.97
CA TRP A 7 -26.81 20.67 -29.58
C TRP A 7 -26.76 21.34 -30.95
N ARG A 8 -26.27 22.58 -30.96
CA ARG A 8 -26.03 23.35 -32.17
C ARG A 8 -24.71 24.10 -31.99
N ASN A 9 -23.64 23.34 -31.86
CA ASN A 9 -22.23 23.67 -32.10
C ASN A 9 -21.39 22.48 -31.60
N ASP A 10 -21.51 21.32 -32.25
CA ASP A 10 -20.62 20.19 -31.99
C ASP A 10 -19.25 20.53 -32.58
N VAL A 11 -18.34 21.00 -31.72
CA VAL A 11 -16.92 21.02 -32.03
C VAL A 11 -16.45 19.58 -31.96
N ASP A 12 -16.18 18.95 -33.11
CA ASP A 12 -15.54 17.63 -33.18
C ASP A 12 -14.12 17.73 -32.62
N TYR A 13 -13.99 17.61 -31.29
CA TYR A 13 -12.70 17.59 -30.63
C TYR A 13 -12.18 16.15 -30.60
N PRO A 14 -11.08 15.83 -31.30
CA PRO A 14 -10.55 14.47 -31.29
C PRO A 14 -10.11 14.12 -29.86
N LEU A 15 -10.71 13.06 -29.30
CA LEU A 15 -10.32 12.50 -28.01
C LEU A 15 -9.19 11.49 -28.23
N TRP A 16 -8.03 11.78 -27.63
CA TRP A 16 -6.90 10.87 -27.64
C TRP A 16 -6.85 10.10 -26.32
N LEU A 17 -7.20 8.80 -26.37
CA LEU A 17 -7.14 7.91 -25.22
C LEU A 17 -5.79 7.20 -25.19
N THR A 18 -5.14 7.20 -24.02
CA THR A 18 -3.87 6.52 -23.79
C THR A 18 -3.98 5.59 -22.59
N GLU A 19 -3.40 4.40 -22.70
CA GLU A 19 -3.29 3.47 -21.59
C GLU A 19 -2.00 3.77 -20.81
N VAL A 20 -2.15 4.23 -19.57
CA VAL A 20 -1.04 4.75 -18.77
C VAL A 20 -0.05 3.66 -18.34
N ARG A 21 -0.56 2.49 -17.93
CA ARG A 21 0.28 1.40 -17.38
C ARG A 21 1.09 0.63 -18.44
N SER A 22 0.74 0.79 -19.71
CA SER A 22 1.40 0.11 -20.84
C SER A 22 2.02 1.10 -21.84
N PHE A 23 2.08 2.40 -21.49
CA PHE A 23 2.53 3.44 -22.41
C PHE A 23 3.99 3.22 -22.84
N PRO A 24 4.27 3.05 -24.14
CA PRO A 24 5.63 2.84 -24.62
C PRO A 24 6.41 4.16 -24.65
N HIS A 25 7.74 4.09 -24.68
CA HIS A 25 8.61 5.26 -24.88
C HIS A 25 8.54 6.33 -23.77
N LEU A 26 8.59 5.90 -22.50
CA LEU A 26 8.61 6.83 -21.37
C LEU A 26 9.77 7.85 -21.44
N GLU A 27 10.85 7.50 -22.13
CA GLU A 27 12.02 8.36 -22.37
C GLU A 27 11.71 9.63 -23.18
N TYR A 28 10.55 9.70 -23.85
CA TYR A 28 10.16 10.90 -24.60
C TYR A 28 9.57 11.99 -23.71
N PHE A 29 9.10 11.65 -22.50
CA PHE A 29 8.64 12.65 -21.55
C PHE A 29 9.81 13.40 -20.95
N ARG A 30 9.74 14.73 -21.02
CA ARG A 30 10.71 15.65 -20.41
C ARG A 30 10.23 16.25 -19.09
N THR A 31 9.04 15.86 -18.65
CA THR A 31 8.37 16.31 -17.42
C THR A 31 8.14 15.14 -16.48
N ASP A 32 7.65 15.41 -15.27
CA ASP A 32 7.33 14.37 -14.29
C ASP A 32 6.27 13.36 -14.77
N LEU A 33 5.58 13.64 -15.88
CA LEU A 33 4.64 12.68 -16.46
C LEU A 33 5.32 11.34 -16.79
N GLY A 34 6.60 11.36 -17.19
CA GLY A 34 7.36 10.14 -17.46
C GLY A 34 7.57 9.28 -16.22
N ILE A 35 7.91 9.89 -15.09
CA ILE A 35 8.10 9.16 -13.82
C ILE A 35 6.76 8.73 -13.21
N VAL A 36 5.69 9.50 -13.40
CA VAL A 36 4.32 9.10 -13.00
C VAL A 36 3.90 7.85 -13.77
N PHE A 37 4.04 7.85 -15.09
CA PHE A 37 3.68 6.70 -15.93
C PHE A 37 4.57 5.50 -15.62
N GLY A 38 5.87 5.73 -15.42
CA GLY A 38 6.79 4.68 -15.00
C GLY A 38 6.45 4.08 -13.64
N PHE A 39 6.02 4.89 -12.66
CA PHE A 39 5.50 4.38 -11.39
C PHE A 39 4.30 3.46 -11.63
N LEU A 40 3.28 3.97 -12.34
CA LEU A 40 2.02 3.26 -12.59
C LEU A 40 2.20 1.99 -13.43
N ALA A 41 3.18 1.95 -14.33
CA ALA A 41 3.53 0.75 -15.08
C ALA A 41 4.11 -0.38 -14.20
N ASN A 42 4.62 -0.03 -13.00
CA ASN A 42 5.26 -0.97 -12.08
C ASN A 42 4.48 -1.20 -10.78
N ASP A 43 3.39 -0.47 -10.53
CA ASP A 43 2.66 -0.42 -9.24
C ASP A 43 2.09 -1.77 -8.76
N SER A 44 1.77 -2.66 -9.71
CA SER A 44 1.22 -3.99 -9.44
C SER A 44 2.24 -5.03 -8.95
N ASP A 45 3.55 -4.76 -9.09
CA ASP A 45 4.62 -5.68 -8.68
C ASP A 45 5.57 -4.96 -7.72
N PRO A 46 5.56 -5.32 -6.41
CA PRO A 46 6.39 -4.67 -5.41
C PRO A 46 7.90 -4.71 -5.71
N GLY A 47 8.38 -5.78 -6.36
CA GLY A 47 9.79 -5.93 -6.73
C GLY A 47 10.17 -4.97 -7.86
N LYS A 48 9.35 -4.89 -8.91
CA LYS A 48 9.57 -3.97 -10.03
C LYS A 48 9.42 -2.52 -9.60
N LEU A 49 8.39 -2.19 -8.81
CA LEU A 49 8.19 -0.84 -8.28
C LEU A 49 9.40 -0.41 -7.45
N ARG A 50 9.91 -1.28 -6.57
CA ARG A 50 11.09 -1.01 -5.76
C ARG A 50 12.33 -0.76 -6.63
N ALA A 51 12.53 -1.55 -7.67
CA ALA A 51 13.64 -1.36 -8.62
C ALA A 51 13.51 0.00 -9.33
N PHE A 52 12.31 0.35 -9.80
CA PHE A 52 12.02 1.61 -10.47
C PHE A 52 12.26 2.83 -9.57
N LEU A 53 11.72 2.81 -8.34
CA LEU A 53 11.95 3.85 -7.33
C LEU A 53 13.44 4.01 -6.98
N SER A 54 14.19 2.91 -6.97
CA SER A 54 15.62 2.95 -6.69
C SER A 54 16.43 3.60 -7.83
N ILE A 55 16.05 3.35 -9.08
CA ILE A 55 16.68 3.94 -10.27
C ILE A 55 16.38 5.44 -10.34
N HIS A 56 15.14 5.86 -10.09
CA HIS A 56 14.66 7.25 -10.18
C HIS A 56 14.61 7.96 -8.83
N LYS A 57 15.48 7.57 -7.90
CA LYS A 57 15.42 8.02 -6.50
C LYS A 57 15.46 9.54 -6.35
N LYS A 58 16.22 10.24 -7.20
CA LYS A 58 16.37 11.71 -7.09
C LYS A 58 15.07 12.42 -7.43
N GLU A 59 14.38 11.94 -8.46
CA GLU A 59 13.10 12.45 -8.92
C GLU A 59 12.01 12.20 -7.87
N PHE A 60 11.98 11.00 -7.27
CA PHE A 60 11.02 10.66 -6.20
C PHE A 60 11.31 11.32 -4.85
N GLN A 61 12.49 11.89 -4.64
CA GLN A 61 12.81 12.64 -3.42
C GLN A 61 12.26 14.07 -3.43
N SER A 62 11.86 14.58 -4.59
CA SER A 62 11.42 15.97 -4.79
C SER A 62 10.39 16.06 -5.92
N LEU A 63 9.26 15.35 -5.78
CA LEU A 63 8.18 15.41 -6.76
C LEU A 63 7.46 16.74 -6.67
N ARG A 64 7.07 17.31 -7.82
CA ARG A 64 6.05 18.36 -7.82
C ARG A 64 4.74 17.82 -7.25
N GLU A 65 3.99 18.71 -6.62
CA GLU A 65 2.72 18.39 -5.97
C GLU A 65 1.73 17.69 -6.91
N ASP A 66 1.61 18.18 -8.15
CA ASP A 66 0.74 17.62 -9.18
C ASP A 66 1.13 16.20 -9.59
N ALA A 67 2.43 15.91 -9.68
CA ALA A 67 2.94 14.58 -9.98
C ALA A 67 2.68 13.61 -8.83
N TYR A 68 2.86 14.06 -7.58
CA TYR A 68 2.51 13.27 -6.40
C TYR A 68 1.03 12.90 -6.40
N ASP A 69 0.16 13.90 -6.59
CA ASP A 69 -1.30 13.70 -6.62
C ASP A 69 -1.75 12.77 -7.75
N MET A 70 -1.13 12.87 -8.93
CA MET A 70 -1.42 11.93 -10.03
C MET A 70 -1.07 10.49 -9.65
N ILE A 71 0.08 10.27 -9.00
CA ILE A 71 0.48 8.92 -8.58
C ILE A 71 -0.53 8.37 -7.58
N THR A 72 -0.84 9.11 -6.51
CA THR A 72 -1.72 8.63 -5.44
C THR A 72 -3.14 8.31 -5.93
N VAL A 73 -3.70 9.17 -6.80
CA VAL A 73 -5.04 8.96 -7.37
C VAL A 73 -5.04 7.76 -8.33
N MET A 74 -4.05 7.66 -9.22
CA MET A 74 -4.05 6.64 -10.28
C MET A 74 -3.62 5.25 -9.79
N SER A 75 -2.80 5.19 -8.73
CA SER A 75 -2.46 3.93 -8.05
C SER A 75 -3.54 3.48 -7.08
N GLN A 76 -4.53 4.34 -6.78
CA GLN A 76 -5.58 4.11 -5.76
C GLN A 76 -5.00 3.92 -4.34
N ASP A 77 -3.82 4.48 -4.08
CA ASP A 77 -3.16 4.41 -2.79
C ASP A 77 -3.49 5.66 -1.96
N TRP A 78 -4.66 5.60 -1.31
CA TRP A 78 -5.17 6.71 -0.48
C TRP A 78 -4.30 6.98 0.75
N LYS A 79 -3.55 5.98 1.25
CA LYS A 79 -2.64 6.19 2.39
C LYS A 79 -1.50 7.12 2.00
N LEU A 80 -0.98 7.02 0.78
CA LEU A 80 -0.02 8.00 0.28
C LEU A 80 -0.63 9.41 0.17
N ALA A 81 -1.91 9.53 -0.20
CA ALA A 81 -2.56 10.84 -0.25
C ALA A 81 -2.63 11.52 1.14
N GLU A 82 -2.83 10.75 2.21
CA GLU A 82 -2.87 11.25 3.59
C GLU A 82 -1.50 11.74 4.08
N LEU A 83 -0.42 11.10 3.63
CA LEU A 83 0.95 11.42 4.04
C LEU A 83 1.53 12.65 3.33
N LYS A 84 0.87 13.18 2.31
CA LYS A 84 1.39 14.28 1.47
C LYS A 84 1.94 15.45 2.29
N GLN A 85 1.16 15.93 3.27
CA GLN A 85 1.51 17.11 4.07
C GLN A 85 2.75 16.88 4.95
N ASP A 86 2.95 15.67 5.46
CA ASP A 86 4.08 15.33 6.35
C ASP A 86 5.43 15.32 5.61
N TYR A 87 5.39 15.15 4.29
CA TYR A 87 6.59 15.03 3.44
C TYR A 87 6.73 16.15 2.41
N GLN A 88 5.87 17.17 2.47
CA GLN A 88 5.95 18.35 1.61
C GLN A 88 6.92 19.39 2.19
N ASN A 89 7.78 19.96 1.34
CA ASN A 89 8.68 21.03 1.72
C ASN A 89 8.05 22.42 1.51
N GLU A 90 8.73 23.48 1.94
CA GLU A 90 8.26 24.87 1.81
C GLU A 90 8.04 25.33 0.35
N LYS A 91 8.63 24.64 -0.63
CA LYS A 91 8.46 24.91 -2.07
C LYS A 91 7.29 24.13 -2.69
N GLY A 92 6.59 23.32 -1.91
CA GLY A 92 5.50 22.49 -2.36
C GLY A 92 5.93 21.14 -2.95
N GLU A 93 7.21 20.78 -2.91
CA GLU A 93 7.71 19.50 -3.42
C GLU A 93 7.57 18.41 -2.35
N VAL A 94 7.18 17.20 -2.76
CA VAL A 94 6.88 16.09 -1.84
C VAL A 94 7.93 14.98 -1.97
N ASN A 95 8.45 14.51 -0.83
CA ASN A 95 9.39 13.40 -0.79
C ASN A 95 8.68 12.04 -0.74
N MET A 96 8.40 11.45 -1.91
CA MET A 96 7.68 10.19 -2.01
C MET A 96 8.44 9.00 -1.42
N CYS A 97 9.77 8.95 -1.54
CA CYS A 97 10.55 7.87 -0.92
C CYS A 97 10.33 7.84 0.60
N LYS A 98 10.38 8.99 1.27
CA LYS A 98 10.12 9.07 2.71
C LYS A 98 8.67 8.75 3.08
N ALA A 99 7.71 9.13 2.23
CA ALA A 99 6.31 8.78 2.43
C ALA A 99 6.10 7.25 2.42
N ILE A 100 6.68 6.57 1.42
CA ILE A 100 6.63 5.10 1.34
C ILE A 100 7.35 4.45 2.53
N ASP A 101 8.54 4.93 2.90
CA ASP A 101 9.28 4.42 4.06
C ASP A 101 8.49 4.60 5.37
N GLY A 102 7.82 5.74 5.52
CA GLY A 102 6.95 6.05 6.65
C GLY A 102 5.77 5.09 6.74
N LEU A 103 5.06 4.90 5.62
CA LEU A 103 3.94 3.96 5.52
C LEU A 103 4.38 2.54 5.86
N LEU A 104 5.49 2.05 5.29
CA LEU A 104 6.01 0.71 5.58
C LEU A 104 6.35 0.53 7.06
N LYS A 105 6.91 1.57 7.69
CA LYS A 105 7.26 1.54 9.11
C LYS A 105 6.00 1.48 9.99
N GLU A 106 4.97 2.27 9.66
CA GLU A 106 3.69 2.28 10.38
C GLU A 106 2.97 0.92 10.26
N GLU A 107 2.89 0.37 9.05
CA GLU A 107 2.29 -0.94 8.80
C GLU A 107 3.05 -2.05 9.54
N PHE A 108 4.38 -1.99 9.53
CA PHE A 108 5.21 -2.94 10.29
C PHE A 108 4.96 -2.84 11.79
N GLN A 109 4.90 -1.63 12.34
CA GLN A 109 4.68 -1.41 13.77
C GLN A 109 3.28 -1.87 14.19
N THR A 110 2.27 -1.54 13.39
CA THR A 110 0.88 -1.98 13.61
C THR A 110 0.77 -3.50 13.56
N GLY A 111 1.38 -4.13 12.56
CA GLY A 111 1.44 -5.59 12.44
C GLY A 111 2.17 -6.25 13.61
N PHE A 112 3.27 -5.66 14.07
CA PHE A 112 4.02 -6.15 15.23
C PHE A 112 3.18 -6.10 16.51
N GLN A 113 2.58 -4.95 16.82
CA GLN A 113 1.75 -4.77 18.02
C GLN A 113 0.53 -5.70 18.00
N SER A 114 -0.16 -5.78 16.86
CA SER A 114 -1.29 -6.70 16.71
C SER A 114 -0.85 -8.16 16.89
N GLY A 115 0.33 -8.53 16.36
CA GLY A 115 0.92 -9.85 16.53
C GLY A 115 1.20 -10.18 17.99
N GLU A 116 1.81 -9.26 18.73
CA GLU A 116 2.11 -9.39 20.16
C GLU A 116 0.83 -9.57 21.00
N GLU A 117 -0.16 -8.70 20.80
CA GLU A 117 -1.44 -8.77 21.52
C GLU A 117 -2.19 -10.07 21.23
N ASN A 118 -2.23 -10.49 19.96
CA ASN A 118 -2.84 -11.75 19.56
C ASN A 118 -2.11 -12.95 20.19
N GLY A 119 -0.78 -12.91 20.23
CA GLY A 119 0.05 -13.92 20.89
C GLY A 119 -0.24 -14.03 22.38
N ILE A 120 -0.25 -12.91 23.10
CA ILE A 120 -0.58 -12.86 24.54
C ILE A 120 -1.98 -13.43 24.79
N ARG A 121 -2.97 -13.01 23.99
CA ARG A 121 -4.36 -13.47 24.13
C ARG A 121 -4.49 -14.97 23.88
N LEU A 122 -3.86 -15.48 22.82
CA LEU A 122 -3.86 -16.90 22.49
C LEU A 122 -3.23 -17.72 23.63
N THR A 123 -2.04 -17.31 24.09
CA THR A 123 -1.32 -17.99 25.17
C THR A 123 -2.14 -18.02 26.46
N LYS A 124 -2.75 -16.89 26.86
CA LYS A 124 -3.66 -16.85 28.01
C LYS A 124 -4.82 -17.83 27.86
N LYS A 125 -5.46 -17.88 26.69
CA LYS A 125 -6.57 -18.80 26.43
C LYS A 125 -6.12 -20.27 26.53
N VAL A 126 -4.99 -20.62 25.93
CA VAL A 126 -4.42 -21.97 26.00
C VAL A 126 -4.11 -22.38 27.45
N PHE A 127 -3.47 -21.51 28.23
CA PHE A 127 -3.19 -21.80 29.65
C PHE A 127 -4.45 -21.97 30.48
N LEU A 128 -5.49 -21.15 30.25
CA LEU A 128 -6.77 -21.27 30.95
C LEU A 128 -7.43 -22.63 30.68
N LEU A 129 -7.53 -23.03 29.42
CA LEU A 129 -8.12 -24.32 29.04
C LEU A 129 -7.28 -25.51 29.52
N TRP A 130 -5.96 -25.39 29.49
CA TRP A 130 -5.07 -26.41 30.03
C TRP A 130 -5.27 -26.59 31.53
N ASN A 131 -5.36 -25.48 32.28
CA ASN A 131 -5.58 -25.50 33.72
C ASN A 131 -6.98 -26.02 34.10
N SER A 132 -7.97 -25.92 33.22
CA SER A 132 -9.29 -26.56 33.41
C SER A 132 -9.31 -28.06 33.12
N GLY A 133 -8.17 -28.65 32.74
CA GLY A 133 -8.05 -30.08 32.44
C GLY A 133 -8.50 -30.47 31.04
N THR A 134 -8.66 -29.49 30.13
CA THR A 134 -9.08 -29.74 28.75
C THR A 134 -7.96 -30.47 27.98
N PRO A 135 -8.25 -31.57 27.26
CA PRO A 135 -7.24 -32.27 26.47
C PRO A 135 -6.66 -31.38 25.35
N LYS A 136 -5.36 -31.52 25.07
CA LYS A 136 -4.65 -30.70 24.06
C LYS A 136 -5.32 -30.69 22.68
N ALA A 137 -5.89 -31.80 22.25
CA ALA A 137 -6.59 -31.91 20.96
C ALA A 137 -7.85 -31.03 20.89
N GLU A 138 -8.54 -30.87 22.03
CA GLU A 138 -9.73 -30.02 22.12
C GLU A 138 -9.34 -28.54 22.25
N ILE A 139 -8.26 -28.23 22.99
CA ILE A 139 -7.66 -26.88 23.03
C ILE A 139 -7.25 -26.42 21.62
N ALA A 140 -6.59 -27.29 20.85
CA ALA A 140 -6.19 -27.00 19.48
C ALA A 140 -7.40 -26.59 18.62
N LYS A 141 -8.50 -27.34 18.72
CA LYS A 141 -9.76 -27.05 18.02
C LYS A 141 -10.39 -25.74 18.49
N GLU A 142 -10.42 -25.46 19.79
CA GLU A 142 -11.07 -24.26 20.34
C GLU A 142 -10.25 -22.98 20.11
N CYS A 143 -8.94 -23.10 20.01
CA CYS A 143 -8.03 -22.00 19.73
C CYS A 143 -7.70 -21.85 18.23
N ASP A 144 -8.27 -22.69 17.36
CA ASP A 144 -8.02 -22.74 15.91
C ASP A 144 -6.52 -22.77 15.57
N ILE A 145 -5.78 -23.62 16.27
CA ILE A 145 -4.35 -23.83 16.07
C ILE A 145 -4.02 -25.32 16.00
N SER A 146 -2.85 -25.64 15.46
CA SER A 146 -2.41 -27.03 15.39
C SER A 146 -2.05 -27.57 16.79
N PRO A 147 -2.21 -28.89 17.04
CA PRO A 147 -1.79 -29.51 18.29
C PRO A 147 -0.30 -29.28 18.60
N GLU A 148 0.55 -29.20 17.57
CA GLU A 148 1.98 -28.88 17.72
C GLU A 148 2.19 -27.47 18.28
N LYS A 149 1.38 -26.49 17.84
CA LYS A 149 1.44 -25.14 18.42
C LYS A 149 0.98 -25.12 19.88
N VAL A 150 -0.03 -25.90 20.24
CA VAL A 150 -0.45 -26.05 21.65
C VAL A 150 0.69 -26.63 22.49
N ASN A 151 1.37 -27.66 21.98
CA ASN A 151 2.56 -28.22 22.64
C ASN A 151 3.63 -27.16 22.84
N ARG A 152 4.02 -26.44 21.79
CA ARG A 152 5.02 -25.37 21.86
C ARG A 152 4.68 -24.25 22.85
N ILE A 153 3.39 -23.97 23.08
CA ILE A 153 2.96 -22.95 24.05
C ILE A 153 3.08 -23.48 25.50
N LEU A 154 2.82 -24.78 25.71
CA LEU A 154 2.83 -25.41 27.02
C LEU A 154 4.20 -25.96 27.42
N GLU A 155 5.06 -26.23 26.45
CA GLU A 155 6.46 -26.61 26.64
C GLU A 155 7.25 -25.40 27.15
N TRP A 156 7.95 -25.59 28.27
CA TRP A 156 8.93 -24.63 28.76
C TRP A 156 10.28 -24.96 28.13
N ASP A 157 10.85 -24.03 27.38
CA ASP A 157 12.27 -24.09 27.00
C ASP A 157 13.11 -23.65 28.22
N GLU A 158 14.01 -24.53 28.70
CA GLU A 158 15.03 -24.22 29.73
C GLU A 158 16.11 -23.26 29.23
#